data_AF-A0A8H7J866-F1
#
_entry.id   AF-A0A8H7J866-F1
#
_cell.length_a   1.000
_cell.length_b   1.000
_cell.length_c   1.000
_cell.angle_alpha   90.00
_cell.angle_beta   90.00
_cell.angle_gamma   90.00
#
_symmetry.space_group_name_H-M   'P 1'
#
loop_
_entity.id
_entity.type
_entity.pdbx_description
1 polymer ?
#
loop_
_entity_poly.entity_id
_entity_poly.type
_entity_poly.pdbx_seq_one_letter_code
_entity_poly.pdbx_strand_id
1 'polypeptide(L)'
;MFSWAQDIAFKAFLHPSLRTDPGHPSGNILPRYLPAFMKPGLWGIGLTFLPSTALCIANGMSGQSREVRHLYFAGAALSIAHFCWGPSMFRILARIGDSKTAGVANENALETWLPRHHQRTLLVNVPAFLCILAATVASIAEGLR
;
A
#
# COMPACT_ATOMS: atom_id res chain seq x y z
N MET A 1 2.90 -8.22 -1.47
CA MET A 1 2.60 -8.60 -2.88
C MET A 1 1.65 -7.64 -3.59
N PHE A 2 0.53 -7.21 -2.99
CA PHE A 2 -0.41 -6.25 -3.61
C PHE A 2 0.24 -4.92 -4.03
N SER A 3 1.06 -4.33 -3.16
CA SER A 3 1.71 -3.04 -3.44
C SER A 3 2.70 -3.09 -4.62
N TRP A 4 3.44 -4.19 -4.78
CA TRP A 4 4.32 -4.38 -5.94
C TRP A 4 3.52 -4.51 -7.25
N ALA A 5 2.43 -5.28 -7.22
CA ALA A 5 1.52 -5.41 -8.37
C ALA A 5 0.89 -4.06 -8.73
N GLN A 6 0.53 -3.24 -7.74
CA GLN A 6 0.07 -1.86 -7.95
C GLN A 6 1.14 -1.01 -8.64
N ASP A 7 2.39 -1.04 -8.18
CA ASP A 7 3.48 -0.28 -8.81
C ASP A 7 3.64 -0.67 -10.29
N ILE A 8 3.66 -1.97 -10.61
CA ILE A 8 3.77 -2.43 -12.00
C ILE A 8 2.57 -1.99 -12.83
N ALA A 9 1.35 -2.28 -12.36
CA ALA A 9 0.12 -2.02 -13.11
C ALA A 9 -0.05 -0.53 -13.41
N PHE A 10 0.19 0.33 -12.42
CA PHE A 10 0.06 1.77 -12.60
C PHE A 10 1.23 2.38 -13.37
N LYS A 11 2.46 1.91 -13.19
CA LYS A 11 3.62 2.42 -13.94
C LYS A 11 3.49 2.16 -15.45
N ALA A 12 2.80 1.09 -15.85
CA ALA A 12 2.52 0.83 -17.26
C ALA A 12 1.76 1.98 -17.95
N PHE A 13 0.87 2.69 -17.24
CA PHE A 13 0.16 3.86 -17.79
C PHE A 13 1.07 5.06 -18.06
N LEU A 14 2.29 5.06 -17.51
CA LEU A 14 3.28 6.11 -17.77
C LEU A 14 4.34 5.69 -18.80
N HIS A 15 4.15 4.56 -19.47
CA HIS A 15 5.09 4.12 -20.50
C HIS A 15 5.15 5.17 -21.63
N PRO A 16 6.35 5.51 -22.16
CA PRO A 16 6.49 6.53 -23.19
C PRO A 16 5.57 6.31 -24.39
N SER A 17 5.39 5.06 -24.84
CA SER A 17 4.50 4.75 -25.98
C SER A 17 3.04 5.12 -25.78
N LEU A 18 2.58 5.33 -24.53
CA LEU A 18 1.23 5.78 -24.22
C LEU A 18 1.20 7.28 -23.92
N ARG A 19 2.26 7.82 -23.29
CA ARG A 19 2.34 9.23 -22.90
C ARG A 19 2.71 10.18 -24.03
N THR A 20 3.46 9.71 -25.03
CA THR A 20 3.82 10.55 -26.19
C THR A 20 2.78 10.48 -27.30
N ASP A 21 1.78 9.61 -27.16
CA ASP A 21 0.63 9.56 -28.07
C ASP A 21 -0.20 10.86 -27.90
N PRO A 22 -0.49 11.62 -28.97
CA PRO A 22 -1.27 12.86 -28.88
C PRO A 22 -2.65 12.70 -28.23
N GLY A 23 -3.21 11.49 -28.28
CA GLY A 23 -4.49 11.15 -27.69
C GLY A 23 -4.43 10.81 -26.19
N HIS A 24 -3.25 10.74 -25.57
CA HIS A 24 -3.05 10.37 -24.15
C HIS A 24 -3.99 9.24 -23.68
N PRO A 25 -3.99 8.07 -24.38
CA PRO A 25 -4.94 7.00 -24.13
C PRO A 25 -4.89 6.50 -22.68
N SER A 26 -3.70 6.47 -22.06
CA SER A 26 -3.51 6.14 -20.65
C SER A 26 -4.27 7.11 -19.73
N GLY A 27 -4.04 8.41 -19.90
CA GLY A 27 -4.71 9.47 -19.13
C GLY A 27 -6.23 9.43 -19.24
N ASN A 28 -6.75 9.06 -20.41
CA ASN A 28 -8.19 8.95 -20.65
C ASN A 28 -8.81 7.69 -20.01
N ILE A 29 -8.04 6.62 -19.86
CA ILE A 29 -8.50 5.35 -19.24
C ILE A 29 -8.43 5.43 -17.71
N LEU A 30 -7.44 6.14 -17.15
CA LEU A 30 -7.17 6.21 -15.71
C LEU A 30 -8.41 6.52 -14.83
N PRO A 31 -9.28 7.49 -15.17
CA PRO A 31 -10.49 7.79 -14.39
C PRO A 31 -11.44 6.60 -14.21
N ARG A 32 -11.48 5.69 -15.19
CA ARG A 32 -12.33 4.49 -15.15
C ARG A 32 -11.59 3.30 -14.55
N TYR A 33 -10.31 3.15 -14.88
CA TYR A 33 -9.48 2.06 -14.39
C TYR A 33 -9.26 2.15 -12.88
N LEU A 34 -8.96 3.35 -12.37
CA LEU A 34 -8.63 3.55 -10.96
C LEU A 34 -9.73 3.05 -10.00
N PRO A 35 -11.01 3.47 -10.11
CA PRO A 35 -12.05 2.97 -9.23
C PRO A 35 -12.33 1.47 -9.44
N ALA A 36 -12.22 0.96 -10.67
CA ALA A 36 -12.40 -0.47 -10.95
C ALA A 36 -11.34 -1.33 -10.24
N PHE A 37 -10.09 -0.88 -10.24
CA PHE A 37 -8.99 -1.54 -9.57
C PHE A 37 -9.02 -1.36 -8.04
N MET A 38 -9.30 -0.15 -7.56
CA MET A 38 -9.19 0.19 -6.13
C MET A 38 -10.39 -0.25 -5.30
N LYS A 39 -11.60 -0.30 -5.86
CA LYS A 39 -12.82 -0.62 -5.08
C LYS A 39 -12.77 -2.01 -4.44
N PRO A 40 -12.35 -3.09 -5.13
CA PRO A 40 -12.11 -4.38 -4.47
C PRO A 40 -10.95 -4.32 -3.47
N GLY A 41 -9.90 -3.54 -3.79
CA GLY A 41 -8.73 -3.35 -2.93
C GLY A 41 -9.07 -2.71 -1.57
N LEU A 42 -10.01 -1.77 -1.52
CA LEU A 42 -10.46 -1.15 -0.27
C LEU A 42 -11.11 -2.15 0.69
N TRP A 43 -11.91 -3.07 0.17
CA TRP A 43 -12.46 -4.18 0.96
C TRP A 43 -11.36 -5.09 1.48
N GLY A 44 -10.40 -5.44 0.63
CA GLY A 44 -9.22 -6.21 1.04
C GLY A 44 -8.45 -5.54 2.18
N ILE A 45 -8.12 -4.25 2.02
CA ILE A 45 -7.40 -3.48 3.06
C ILE A 45 -8.21 -3.43 4.36
N GLY A 46 -9.52 -3.15 4.29
CA GLY A 46 -10.37 -3.10 5.48
C GLY A 46 -10.42 -4.44 6.23
N LEU A 47 -10.54 -5.55 5.50
CA LEU A 47 -10.67 -6.89 6.07
C LEU A 47 -9.34 -7.51 6.52
N THR A 48 -8.20 -7.10 5.95
CA THR A 48 -6.91 -7.69 6.30
C THR A 48 -6.05 -6.77 7.15
N PHE A 49 -5.97 -5.48 6.83
CA PHE A 49 -4.96 -4.59 7.41
C PHE A 49 -5.31 -4.18 8.85
N LEU A 50 -6.57 -3.83 9.12
CA LEU A 50 -7.02 -3.47 10.47
C LEU A 50 -6.98 -4.69 11.42
N PRO A 51 -7.53 -5.87 11.05
CA PRO A 51 -7.44 -7.04 11.91
C PRO A 51 -6.00 -7.51 12.13
N SER A 52 -5.15 -7.47 11.10
CA SER A 52 -3.73 -7.83 11.26
C SER A 52 -3.02 -6.90 12.23
N THR A 53 -3.30 -5.59 12.18
CA THR A 53 -2.73 -4.63 13.13
C THR A 53 -3.20 -4.91 14.55
N ALA A 54 -4.50 -5.20 14.74
CA ALA A 54 -5.05 -5.55 16.06
C ALA A 54 -4.44 -6.85 16.62
N LEU A 55 -4.32 -7.89 15.79
CA LEU A 55 -3.68 -9.16 16.17
C LEU A 55 -2.21 -8.97 16.51
N CYS A 56 -1.51 -8.12 15.79
CA CYS A 56 -0.12 -7.76 16.07
C CYS A 56 0.01 -7.15 17.48
N ILE A 57 -0.87 -6.21 17.83
CA ILE A 57 -0.90 -5.61 19.18
C ILE A 57 -1.24 -6.66 20.24
N ALA A 58 -2.26 -7.50 20.01
CA ALA A 58 -2.66 -8.56 20.92
C ALA A 58 -1.51 -9.55 21.18
N ASN A 59 -0.81 -9.98 20.13
CA ASN A 59 0.35 -10.88 20.26
C ASN A 59 1.53 -10.20 20.95
N GLY A 60 1.74 -8.89 20.78
CA GLY A 60 2.75 -8.14 21.55
C GLY A 60 2.48 -8.08 23.06
N MET A 61 1.22 -8.27 23.47
CA MET A 61 0.81 -8.35 24.88
C MET A 61 0.82 -9.78 25.45
N SER A 62 1.19 -10.78 24.64
CA SER A 62 1.25 -12.18 25.08
C SER A 62 2.48 -12.49 25.96
N GLY A 63 2.52 -13.69 26.53
CA GLY A 63 3.63 -14.19 27.36
C GLY A 63 4.88 -14.65 26.59
N GLN A 64 5.00 -14.31 25.30
CA GLN A 64 6.18 -14.62 24.47
C GLN A 64 7.42 -13.85 24.95
N SER A 65 8.59 -14.21 24.42
CA SER A 65 9.84 -13.50 24.72
C SER A 65 9.76 -12.00 24.45
N ARG A 66 10.64 -11.25 25.11
CA ARG A 66 10.71 -9.78 24.97
C ARG A 66 10.98 -9.38 23.51
N GLU A 67 11.84 -10.11 22.84
CA GLU A 67 12.25 -9.89 21.45
C GLU A 67 11.07 -10.07 20.49
N VAL A 68 10.31 -11.16 20.65
CA VAL A 68 9.08 -11.42 19.87
C VAL A 68 8.06 -10.32 20.07
N ARG A 69 7.85 -9.89 21.32
CA ARG A 69 6.90 -8.83 21.65
C ARG A 69 7.32 -7.49 21.03
N HIS A 70 8.61 -7.15 21.08
CA HIS A 70 9.12 -5.94 20.43
C HIS A 70 8.91 -5.96 18.91
N LEU A 71 9.12 -7.11 18.26
CA LEU A 71 8.86 -7.25 16.82
C LEU A 71 7.38 -7.06 16.48
N TYR A 72 6.46 -7.63 17.28
CA TYR A 72 5.03 -7.35 17.12
C TYR A 72 4.69 -5.87 17.33
N PHE A 73 5.21 -5.22 18.37
CA PHE A 73 4.93 -3.79 18.58
C PHE A 73 5.52 -2.91 17.48
N ALA A 74 6.73 -3.20 17.00
CA ALA A 74 7.34 -2.50 15.88
C ALA A 74 6.51 -2.67 14.60
N GLY A 75 6.09 -3.90 14.29
CA GLY A 75 5.20 -4.20 13.17
C GLY A 75 3.87 -3.47 13.25
N ALA A 76 3.27 -3.40 14.44
CA ALA A 76 2.04 -2.65 14.68
C ALA A 76 2.23 -1.14 14.50
N ALA A 77 3.31 -0.56 15.04
CA ALA A 77 3.63 0.86 14.90
C ALA A 77 3.82 1.24 13.42
N LEU A 78 4.55 0.44 12.65
CA LEU A 78 4.74 0.65 11.21
C LEU A 78 3.42 0.48 10.43
N SER A 79 2.57 -0.46 10.84
CA SER A 79 1.23 -0.64 10.26
C SER A 79 0.31 0.55 10.55
N ILE A 80 0.40 1.16 11.73
CA ILE A 80 -0.30 2.42 12.04
C ILE A 80 0.26 3.56 11.20
N ALA A 81 1.59 3.67 11.08
CA ALA A 81 2.27 4.69 10.30
C ALA A 81 1.88 4.64 8.80
N HIS A 82 1.50 3.48 8.26
CA HIS A 82 0.92 3.36 6.92
C HIS A 82 -0.25 4.33 6.71
N PHE A 83 -1.15 4.45 7.69
CA PHE A 83 -2.35 5.28 7.58
C PHE A 83 -2.04 6.78 7.56
N CYS A 84 -0.90 7.22 8.10
CA CYS A 84 -0.45 8.61 8.03
C CYS A 84 -0.23 9.10 6.58
N TRP A 85 0.04 8.19 5.64
CA TRP A 85 0.16 8.53 4.22
C TRP A 85 -1.20 8.75 3.55
N GLY A 86 -2.27 8.18 4.12
CA GLY A 86 -3.62 8.13 3.56
C GLY A 86 -4.12 9.47 3.03
N PRO A 87 -4.21 10.54 3.86
CA PRO A 87 -4.75 11.83 3.42
C PRO A 87 -4.03 12.42 2.21
N SER A 88 -2.71 12.27 2.12
CA SER A 88 -1.94 12.77 0.98
C SER A 88 -2.13 11.90 -0.27
N MET A 89 -2.19 10.59 -0.09
CA MET A 89 -2.35 9.62 -1.18
C MET A 89 -3.74 9.71 -1.81
N PHE A 90 -4.80 9.78 -1.00
CA PHE A 90 -6.18 9.91 -1.48
C PHE A 90 -6.41 11.22 -2.23
N ARG A 91 -5.80 12.32 -1.81
CA ARG A 91 -5.85 13.59 -2.57
C ARG A 91 -5.26 13.45 -3.97
N ILE A 92 -4.16 12.71 -4.13
CA ILE A 92 -3.58 12.49 -5.46
C ILE A 92 -4.42 11.50 -6.27
N LEU A 93 -4.89 10.41 -5.64
CA LEU A 93 -5.78 9.43 -6.28
C LEU A 93 -7.06 10.08 -6.81
N ALA A 94 -7.63 11.06 -6.09
CA ALA A 94 -8.78 11.82 -6.57
C ALA A 94 -8.49 12.57 -7.88
N ARG A 95 -7.27 13.11 -8.04
CA ARG A 95 -6.84 13.77 -9.29
C ARG A 95 -6.59 12.76 -10.42
N ILE A 96 -6.05 11.58 -10.10
CA ILE A 96 -5.91 10.48 -11.08
C ILE A 96 -7.30 10.02 -11.56
N GLY A 97 -8.27 9.99 -10.65
CA GLY A 97 -9.65 9.57 -10.91
C GLY A 97 -10.56 10.63 -11.52
N ASP A 98 -10.10 11.86 -11.73
CA ASP A 98 -10.95 12.96 -12.19
C ASP A 98 -11.27 12.82 -13.68
N SER A 99 -12.53 12.55 -14.00
CA SER A 99 -13.00 12.44 -15.37
C SER A 99 -13.17 13.78 -16.08
N LYS A 100 -13.24 14.90 -15.33
CA LYS A 100 -13.41 16.24 -15.91
C LYS A 100 -12.12 16.76 -16.56
N THR A 101 -10.98 16.24 -16.14
CA THR A 101 -9.65 16.65 -16.60
C THR A 101 -8.89 15.50 -17.28
N ALA A 102 -9.64 14.54 -17.85
CA ALA A 102 -9.12 13.32 -18.48
C ALA A 102 -7.95 13.60 -19.45
N GLY A 103 -6.93 12.74 -19.41
CA GLY A 103 -5.73 12.84 -20.24
C GLY A 103 -4.48 13.19 -19.43
N VAL A 104 -3.74 14.22 -19.88
CA VAL A 104 -2.43 14.62 -19.33
C VAL A 104 -2.46 14.87 -17.82
N ALA A 105 -3.53 15.49 -17.31
CA ALA A 105 -3.61 15.82 -15.89
C ALA A 105 -3.63 14.57 -14.99
N ASN A 106 -4.31 13.50 -15.44
CA ASN A 106 -4.37 12.22 -14.72
C ASN A 106 -3.01 11.50 -14.73
N GLU A 107 -2.30 11.53 -15.87
CA GLU A 107 -0.95 10.98 -15.99
C GLU A 107 0.04 11.70 -15.08
N ASN A 108 0.00 13.04 -15.05
CA ASN A 108 0.85 13.84 -14.17
C ASN A 108 0.53 13.60 -12.68
N ALA A 109 -0.76 13.44 -12.35
CA ALA A 109 -1.16 13.05 -11.00
C ALA A 109 -0.62 11.66 -10.64
N LEU A 110 -0.63 10.71 -11.58
CA LEU A 110 -0.09 9.37 -11.39
C LEU A 110 1.43 9.36 -11.23
N GLU A 111 2.14 10.15 -12.03
CA GLU A 111 3.59 10.38 -11.92
C GLU A 111 3.98 10.95 -10.55
N THR A 112 3.13 11.81 -9.97
CA THR A 112 3.30 12.31 -8.61
C THR A 112 3.03 11.23 -7.55
N TRP A 113 2.09 10.33 -7.81
CA TRP A 113 1.64 9.32 -6.85
C TRP A 113 2.61 8.15 -6.70
N LEU A 114 3.12 7.62 -7.81
CA LEU A 114 3.99 6.44 -7.83
C LEU A 114 5.21 6.53 -6.91
N PRO A 115 6.04 7.60 -6.91
CA PRO A 115 7.19 7.66 -6.01
C PRO A 115 6.77 7.68 -4.53
N ARG A 116 5.65 8.33 -4.20
CA ARG A 116 5.11 8.34 -2.82
C ARG A 116 4.57 6.97 -2.40
N HIS A 117 3.87 6.30 -3.32
CA HIS A 117 3.43 4.93 -3.12
C HIS A 117 4.61 4.00 -2.85
N HIS A 118 5.67 4.12 -3.67
CA HIS A 118 6.89 3.35 -3.54
C HIS A 118 7.61 3.63 -2.22
N GLN A 119 7.77 4.90 -1.85
CA GLN A 119 8.35 5.31 -0.57
C GLN A 119 7.59 4.74 0.62
N ARG A 120 6.26 4.87 0.66
CA ARG A 120 5.43 4.25 1.71
C ARG A 120 5.67 2.73 1.77
N THR A 121 5.78 2.09 0.61
CA THR A 121 6.00 0.64 0.54
C THR A 121 7.33 0.25 1.17
N LEU A 122 8.41 0.97 0.85
CA LEU A 122 9.74 0.69 1.39
C LEU A 122 9.91 1.11 2.84
N LEU A 123 9.31 2.23 3.26
CA LEU A 123 9.53 2.81 4.59
C LEU A 123 8.64 2.20 5.67
N VAL A 124 7.43 1.77 5.33
CA VAL A 124 6.48 1.24 6.33
C VAL A 124 5.96 -0.15 6.00
N ASN A 125 5.60 -0.46 4.75
CA ASN A 125 4.98 -1.76 4.45
C ASN A 125 5.96 -2.93 4.53
N VAL A 126 7.12 -2.81 3.89
CA VAL A 126 8.14 -3.86 3.89
C VAL A 126 8.71 -4.06 5.30
N PRO A 127 9.11 -3.01 6.05
CA PRO A 127 9.54 -3.17 7.43
C PRO A 127 8.46 -3.77 8.34
N ALA A 128 7.20 -3.34 8.23
CA ALA A 128 6.11 -3.92 9.01
C ALA A 128 5.97 -5.42 8.74
N PHE A 129 5.95 -5.81 7.46
CA PHE A 129 5.88 -7.20 7.06
C PHE A 129 7.02 -8.04 7.62
N LEU A 130 8.26 -7.54 7.55
CA LEU A 130 9.43 -8.26 8.06
C LEU A 130 9.38 -8.42 9.59
N CYS A 131 9.00 -7.37 10.32
CA CYS A 131 8.81 -7.45 11.78
C CYS A 131 7.74 -8.48 12.15
N ILE A 132 6.59 -8.44 11.50
CA ILE A 132 5.46 -9.35 11.77
C ILE A 132 5.83 -10.79 11.40
N LEU A 133 6.47 -11.01 10.25
CA LEU A 133 6.92 -12.33 9.82
C LEU A 133 7.93 -12.91 10.79
N ALA A 134 8.95 -12.13 11.18
CA ALA A 134 9.95 -12.57 12.14
C ALA A 134 9.32 -12.89 13.51
N ALA A 135 8.42 -12.04 14.00
CA ALA A 135 7.68 -12.29 15.24
C ALA A 135 6.87 -13.58 15.17
N THR A 136 6.17 -13.81 14.06
CA THR A 136 5.33 -15.00 13.85
C THR A 136 6.16 -16.27 13.83
N VAL A 137 7.25 -16.30 13.07
CA VAL A 137 8.16 -17.45 12.99
C VAL A 137 8.77 -17.74 14.36
N ALA A 138 9.22 -16.71 15.07
CA ALA A 138 9.79 -16.86 16.40
C ALA A 138 8.77 -17.31 17.45
N SER A 139 7.52 -16.82 17.40
CA SER A 139 6.43 -17.29 18.28
C SER A 139 6.15 -18.78 18.08
N ILE A 140 6.14 -19.24 16.81
CA ILE A 140 5.97 -20.67 16.50
C ILE A 140 7.15 -21.47 17.07
N ALA A 141 8.38 -20.99 16.89
CA ALA A 141 9.58 -21.65 17.40
C ALA A 141 9.61 -21.72 18.94
N GLU A 142 9.10 -20.69 19.64
CA GLU A 142 8.96 -20.70 21.10
C GLU A 142 7.90 -21.69 21.57
N GLY A 143 6.75 -21.78 20.89
CA GLY A 143 5.67 -22.70 21.25
C GLY A 143 5.93 -24.18 20.94
N LEU A 144 6.97 -24.48 20.15
CA LEU A 144 7.43 -25.86 19.90
C LEU A 144 8.42 -26.37 20.95
N ARG A 145 8.88 -25.51 21.88
CA ARG A 145 9.75 -25.87 23.01
C ARG A 145 8.93 -26.25 24.22
#